data_AF-A0A7S1AFK7-F1
#
_entry.id   AF-A0A7S1AFK7-F1
#
_cell.length_a   1.000
_cell.length_b   1.000
_cell.length_c   1.000
_cell.angle_alpha   90.00
_cell.angle_beta   90.00
_cell.angle_gamma   90.00
#
_symmetry.space_group_name_H-M   'P 1'
#
loop_
_entity.id
_entity.type
_entity.pdbx_description
1 polymer ?
#
loop_
_entity_poly.entity_id
_entity_poly.type
_entity_poly.pdbx_seq_one_letter_code
_entity_poly.pdbx_strand_id
1 'polypeptide(L)'
;VPHRFERLLKALADEEWDAVCCTVKIFGTVSSGMARYVEWQNGLMEPKDLWANRFVEIPGLHQSGLYPRHVLRETLGGYRDLPSWPIDIDTWMRLAEARVRIGKVPGDMYGWRQHVLQSTRNHGRCGLEHLRRCKAHFLLKVLPPSVTDVEVWSTGHTLVGWAKALREGHEESHREPVRQLRLRLVEWRPRKKRRGGKGRRHGDVAEETTAVDNSVDPSNQSTAHAEQCSVIVERVDMEIG
;
A
#
# COMPACT_ATOMS: atom_id res chain seq x y z
N VAL A 1 -13.63 -14.25 19.59
CA VAL A 1 -14.72 -13.44 20.19
C VAL A 1 -16.02 -13.84 19.53
N PRO A 2 -17.03 -14.34 20.28
CA PRO A 2 -18.24 -14.91 19.70
C PRO A 2 -19.13 -13.89 18.96
N HIS A 3 -19.01 -12.60 19.27
CA HIS A 3 -19.86 -11.53 18.73
C HIS A 3 -19.28 -10.80 17.50
N ARG A 4 -18.20 -11.29 16.87
CA ARG A 4 -17.58 -10.57 15.73
C ARG A 4 -18.58 -10.32 14.61
N PHE A 5 -19.29 -11.36 14.18
CA PHE A 5 -20.23 -11.25 13.06
C PHE A 5 -21.34 -10.24 13.35
N GLU A 6 -21.96 -10.33 14.52
CA GLU A 6 -22.99 -9.40 15.00
C GLU A 6 -22.49 -7.95 15.00
N ARG A 7 -21.30 -7.69 15.53
CA ARG A 7 -20.72 -6.33 15.57
C ARG A 7 -20.40 -5.78 14.19
N LEU A 8 -19.85 -6.61 13.29
CA LEU A 8 -19.58 -6.20 11.91
C LEU A 8 -20.88 -5.94 11.15
N LEU A 9 -21.90 -6.78 11.33
CA LEU A 9 -23.21 -6.60 10.70
C LEU A 9 -23.90 -5.34 11.20
N LYS A 10 -23.86 -5.07 12.50
CA LYS A 10 -24.37 -3.83 13.09
C LYS A 10 -23.68 -2.60 12.50
N ALA A 11 -22.34 -2.61 12.43
CA ALA A 11 -21.59 -1.50 11.84
C ALA A 11 -21.96 -1.27 10.37
N LEU A 12 -22.15 -2.32 9.56
CA LEU A 12 -22.64 -2.17 8.18
C LEU A 12 -24.05 -1.56 8.07
N ALA A 13 -24.89 -1.74 9.08
CA ALA A 13 -26.24 -1.19 9.08
C ALA A 13 -26.30 0.25 9.58
N ASP A 14 -25.42 0.61 10.52
CA ASP A 14 -25.37 1.93 11.13
C ASP A 14 -24.54 2.93 10.31
N GLU A 15 -23.48 2.46 9.65
CA GLU A 15 -22.53 3.28 8.92
C GLU A 15 -22.80 3.25 7.42
N GLU A 16 -22.42 4.32 6.72
CA GLU A 16 -22.47 4.33 5.26
C GLU A 16 -21.28 3.58 4.63
N TRP A 17 -21.15 2.29 4.95
CA TRP A 17 -20.09 1.42 4.45
C TRP A 17 -20.65 0.31 3.56
N ASP A 18 -19.93 -0.01 2.50
CA ASP A 18 -20.30 -1.06 1.56
C ASP A 18 -19.74 -2.42 2.01
N ALA A 19 -18.63 -2.43 2.75
CA ALA A 19 -18.08 -3.60 3.43
C ALA A 19 -17.38 -3.19 4.73
N VAL A 20 -17.03 -4.14 5.58
CA VAL A 20 -16.42 -3.84 6.88
C VAL A 20 -15.35 -4.85 7.25
N CYS A 21 -14.31 -4.41 7.94
CA CYS A 21 -13.32 -5.27 8.58
C CYS A 21 -13.15 -4.92 10.06
N CYS A 22 -12.28 -5.63 10.77
CA CYS A 22 -11.94 -5.29 12.15
C CYS A 22 -10.44 -5.25 12.39
N THR A 23 -10.05 -4.54 13.44
CA THR A 23 -8.69 -4.62 13.99
C THR A 23 -8.38 -6.04 14.42
N VAL A 24 -7.10 -6.40 14.32
CA VAL A 24 -6.64 -7.77 14.56
C VAL A 24 -5.65 -7.83 15.73
N LYS A 25 -5.77 -8.88 16.53
CA LYS A 25 -4.80 -9.22 17.56
C LYS A 25 -3.83 -10.26 17.01
N ILE A 26 -2.57 -9.89 16.90
CA ILE A 26 -1.53 -10.80 16.43
C ILE A 26 -0.90 -11.60 17.58
N PHE A 27 -0.61 -12.88 17.37
CA PHE A 27 0.04 -13.73 18.38
C PHE A 27 0.84 -14.88 17.73
N GLY A 28 1.64 -15.63 18.50
CA GLY A 28 2.48 -16.73 18.00
C GLY A 28 3.91 -16.28 17.67
N THR A 29 4.49 -16.76 16.56
CA THR A 29 5.87 -16.41 16.15
C THR A 29 5.93 -15.09 15.39
N VAL A 30 5.61 -14.01 16.10
CA VAL A 30 5.50 -12.65 15.57
C VAL A 30 6.88 -12.02 15.42
N SER A 31 7.23 -11.58 14.20
CA SER A 31 8.43 -10.78 13.97
C SER A 31 8.16 -9.29 14.26
N SER A 32 9.22 -8.51 14.51
CA SER A 32 9.07 -7.06 14.71
C SER A 32 8.44 -6.34 13.51
N GLY A 33 8.77 -6.76 12.28
CA GLY A 33 8.16 -6.23 11.06
C GLY A 33 6.66 -6.53 10.98
N MET A 34 6.25 -7.75 11.33
CA MET A 34 4.84 -8.12 11.34
C MET A 34 4.04 -7.40 12.45
N ALA A 35 4.66 -7.20 13.62
CA ALA A 35 4.07 -6.40 14.69
C ALA A 35 3.80 -4.96 14.23
N ARG A 36 4.81 -4.30 13.63
CA ARG A 36 4.65 -2.94 13.07
C ARG A 36 3.60 -2.88 11.96
N TYR A 37 3.57 -3.88 11.08
CA TYR A 37 2.54 -3.96 10.04
C TYR A 37 1.13 -4.04 10.62
N VAL A 38 0.91 -4.87 11.65
CA VAL A 38 -0.40 -4.97 12.30
C VAL A 38 -0.76 -3.70 13.05
N GLU A 39 0.20 -3.07 13.71
CA GLU A 39 0.01 -1.77 14.39
C GLU A 39 -0.41 -0.68 13.39
N TRP A 40 0.35 -0.50 12.30
CA TRP A 40 0.01 0.41 11.21
C TRP A 40 -1.37 0.10 10.62
N GLN A 41 -1.62 -1.16 10.27
CA GLN A 41 -2.89 -1.60 9.68
C GLN A 41 -4.07 -1.33 10.64
N ASN A 42 -3.91 -1.60 11.94
CA ASN A 42 -4.94 -1.33 12.94
C ASN A 42 -5.17 0.16 13.17
N GLY A 43 -4.23 1.03 12.80
CA GLY A 43 -4.40 2.48 12.82
C GLY A 43 -5.21 3.06 11.66
N LEU A 44 -5.41 2.29 10.57
CA LEU A 44 -6.23 2.72 9.42
C LEU A 44 -7.71 2.48 9.73
N MET A 45 -8.40 3.46 10.30
CA MET A 45 -9.76 3.26 10.83
C MET A 45 -10.86 3.62 9.84
N GLU A 46 -10.64 4.66 9.01
CA GLU A 46 -11.67 5.18 8.13
C GLU A 46 -11.52 4.65 6.69
N PRO A 47 -12.62 4.55 5.90
CA PRO A 47 -12.56 4.15 4.50
C PRO A 47 -11.52 4.94 3.67
N LYS A 48 -11.39 6.24 3.94
CA LYS A 48 -10.39 7.11 3.29
C LYS A 48 -8.95 6.70 3.61
N ASP A 49 -8.69 6.21 4.82
CA ASP A 49 -7.36 5.80 5.27
C ASP A 49 -6.96 4.51 4.56
N LEU A 50 -7.88 3.53 4.53
CA LEU A 50 -7.68 2.27 3.81
C LEU A 50 -7.47 2.52 2.32
N TRP A 51 -8.28 3.41 1.72
CA TRP A 51 -8.14 3.79 0.33
C TRP A 51 -6.77 4.44 0.06
N ALA A 52 -6.39 5.47 0.81
CA ALA A 52 -5.14 6.20 0.59
C ALA A 52 -3.90 5.30 0.73
N ASN A 53 -3.96 4.31 1.63
CA ASN A 53 -2.85 3.44 1.96
C ASN A 53 -2.78 2.14 1.15
N ARG A 54 -3.72 1.89 0.22
CA ARG A 54 -3.77 0.65 -0.58
C ARG A 54 -2.51 0.33 -1.40
N PHE A 55 -1.71 1.35 -1.73
CA PHE A 55 -0.44 1.20 -2.44
C PHE A 55 0.78 1.07 -1.52
N VAL A 56 0.61 1.30 -0.21
CA VAL A 56 1.64 1.04 0.79
C VAL A 56 1.70 -0.45 1.07
N GLU A 57 0.60 -1.02 1.58
CA GLU A 57 0.42 -2.47 1.76
C GLU A 57 -1.08 -2.81 1.92
N ILE A 58 -1.45 -4.07 2.09
CA ILE A 58 -2.84 -4.47 2.35
C ILE A 58 -3.38 -3.73 3.61
N PRO A 59 -4.41 -2.87 3.48
CA PRO A 59 -4.81 -1.96 4.56
C PRO A 59 -5.72 -2.61 5.62
N GLY A 60 -6.13 -3.86 5.42
CA GLY A 60 -6.92 -4.63 6.38
C GLY A 60 -6.73 -6.13 6.17
N LEU A 61 -6.66 -6.91 7.25
CA LEU A 61 -6.54 -8.36 7.16
C LEU A 61 -7.77 -8.92 6.44
N HIS A 62 -7.55 -9.59 5.31
CA HIS A 62 -8.63 -10.06 4.45
C HIS A 62 -9.67 -10.92 5.20
N GLN A 63 -9.19 -11.79 6.10
CA GLN A 63 -9.98 -12.72 6.90
C GLN A 63 -10.75 -12.05 8.06
N SER A 64 -10.46 -10.78 8.37
CA SER A 64 -11.18 -10.01 9.40
C SER A 64 -12.45 -9.32 8.86
N GLY A 65 -12.68 -9.43 7.54
CA GLY A 65 -13.76 -8.76 6.83
C GLY A 65 -15.11 -9.47 6.84
N LEU A 66 -16.16 -8.69 6.67
CA LEU A 66 -17.50 -9.08 6.26
C LEU A 66 -17.82 -8.32 4.97
N TYR A 67 -17.96 -9.07 3.87
CA TYR A 67 -18.22 -8.54 2.53
C TYR A 67 -19.63 -8.96 2.10
N PRO A 68 -20.58 -8.01 1.92
CA PRO A 68 -21.90 -8.33 1.40
C PRO A 68 -21.82 -9.03 0.05
N ARG A 69 -22.82 -9.88 -0.22
CA ARG A 69 -22.86 -10.68 -1.46
C ARG A 69 -22.79 -9.81 -2.73
N HIS A 70 -23.52 -8.69 -2.76
CA HIS A 70 -23.54 -7.80 -3.92
C HIS A 70 -22.17 -7.15 -4.16
N VAL A 71 -21.41 -6.83 -3.10
CA VAL A 71 -20.03 -6.37 -3.24
C VAL A 71 -19.15 -7.50 -3.80
N LEU A 72 -19.11 -8.65 -3.14
CA LEU A 72 -18.15 -9.69 -3.50
C LEU A 72 -18.48 -10.38 -4.84
N ARG A 73 -19.74 -10.63 -5.15
CA ARG A 73 -20.13 -11.34 -6.38
C ARG A 73 -20.48 -10.40 -7.52
N GLU A 74 -21.36 -9.45 -7.30
CA GLU A 74 -21.92 -8.63 -8.39
C GLU A 74 -20.94 -7.51 -8.78
N THR A 75 -20.32 -6.85 -7.81
CA THR A 75 -19.36 -5.76 -8.07
C THR A 75 -17.99 -6.30 -8.50
N LEU A 76 -17.48 -7.32 -7.80
CA LEU A 76 -16.13 -7.83 -8.03
C LEU A 76 -16.02 -9.02 -8.99
N GLY A 77 -17.11 -9.75 -9.22
CA GLY A 77 -17.08 -11.04 -9.93
C GLY A 77 -16.46 -12.18 -9.10
N GLY A 78 -16.37 -12.04 -7.78
CA GLY A 78 -15.76 -13.00 -6.87
C GLY A 78 -14.25 -12.83 -6.70
N TYR A 79 -13.64 -13.87 -6.12
CA TYR A 79 -12.21 -13.96 -5.93
C TYR A 79 -11.49 -14.37 -7.21
N ARG A 80 -10.26 -13.87 -7.40
CA ARG A 80 -9.38 -14.27 -8.51
C ARG A 80 -8.15 -14.95 -7.94
N ASP A 81 -7.94 -16.20 -8.31
CA ASP A 81 -6.70 -16.91 -8.04
C ASP A 81 -5.77 -16.75 -9.24
N LEU A 82 -4.88 -15.76 -9.17
CA LEU A 82 -3.96 -15.43 -10.24
C LEU A 82 -2.57 -16.00 -9.94
N PRO A 83 -1.81 -16.41 -10.97
CA PRO A 83 -0.42 -16.81 -10.80
C PRO A 83 0.48 -15.64 -10.38
N SER A 84 0.10 -14.41 -10.76
CA SER A 84 0.96 -13.22 -10.67
C SER A 84 1.05 -12.58 -9.29
N TRP A 85 0.03 -12.74 -8.43
CA TRP A 85 -0.01 -12.17 -7.08
C TRP A 85 -1.11 -12.81 -6.22
N PRO A 86 -1.10 -12.61 -4.88
CA PRO A 86 -2.07 -13.22 -3.98
C PRO A 86 -3.50 -12.71 -4.18
N ILE A 87 -4.45 -13.59 -3.91
CA ILE A 87 -5.90 -13.32 -3.85
C ILE A 87 -6.25 -12.13 -2.93
N ASP A 88 -5.56 -11.99 -1.80
CA ASP A 88 -5.86 -10.97 -0.79
C ASP A 88 -5.60 -9.56 -1.33
N ILE A 89 -4.38 -9.28 -1.83
CA ILE A 89 -4.03 -7.96 -2.40
C ILE A 89 -4.86 -7.64 -3.65
N ASP A 90 -5.10 -8.64 -4.51
CA ASP A 90 -5.95 -8.49 -5.70
C ASP A 90 -7.36 -8.03 -5.31
N THR A 91 -7.93 -8.67 -4.30
CA THR A 91 -9.28 -8.34 -3.81
C THR A 91 -9.32 -6.93 -3.25
N TRP A 92 -8.36 -6.54 -2.39
CA TRP A 92 -8.28 -5.18 -1.86
C TRP A 92 -8.13 -4.11 -2.93
N MET A 93 -7.34 -4.38 -3.97
CA MET A 93 -7.18 -3.45 -5.08
C MET A 93 -8.43 -3.31 -5.92
N ARG A 94 -9.14 -4.41 -6.19
CA ARG A 94 -10.41 -4.35 -6.94
C ARG A 94 -11.53 -3.71 -6.15
N LEU A 95 -11.58 -3.91 -4.82
CA LEU A 95 -12.49 -3.19 -3.93
C LEU A 95 -12.26 -1.67 -4.05
N ALA A 96 -10.99 -1.23 -4.02
CA ALA A 96 -10.65 0.17 -4.19
C ALA A 96 -10.95 0.71 -5.60
N GLU A 97 -10.69 -0.07 -6.65
CA GLU A 97 -11.03 0.27 -8.05
C GLU A 97 -12.55 0.45 -8.23
N ALA A 98 -13.35 -0.41 -7.60
CA ALA A 98 -14.80 -0.31 -7.55
C ALA A 98 -15.33 0.76 -6.56
N ARG A 99 -14.44 1.52 -5.92
CA ARG A 99 -14.75 2.58 -4.94
C ARG A 99 -15.60 2.09 -3.75
N VAL A 100 -15.45 0.82 -3.37
CA VAL A 100 -16.14 0.24 -2.21
C VAL A 100 -15.62 0.92 -0.93
N ARG A 101 -16.54 1.48 -0.14
CA ARG A 101 -16.24 2.12 1.16
C ARG A 101 -16.13 1.04 2.22
N ILE A 102 -14.91 0.77 2.69
CA ILE A 102 -14.66 -0.26 3.69
C ILE A 102 -14.30 0.38 5.01
N GLY A 103 -15.15 0.20 6.02
CA GLY A 103 -14.86 0.65 7.39
C GLY A 103 -14.08 -0.38 8.19
N LYS A 104 -13.53 0.07 9.34
CA LYS A 104 -12.86 -0.80 10.30
C LYS A 104 -13.43 -0.64 11.70
N VAL A 105 -13.94 -1.73 12.25
CA VAL A 105 -14.48 -1.77 13.62
C VAL A 105 -13.36 -2.08 14.62
N PRO A 106 -13.18 -1.25 15.67
CA PRO A 106 -12.14 -1.48 16.68
C PRO A 106 -12.49 -2.62 17.64
N GLY A 107 -11.45 -3.30 18.11
CA GLY A 107 -11.50 -4.32 19.16
C GLY A 107 -10.78 -5.62 18.78
N ASP A 108 -10.43 -6.41 19.79
CA ASP A 108 -9.73 -7.69 19.65
C ASP A 108 -10.66 -8.82 19.14
N MET A 109 -11.30 -8.62 17.99
CA MET A 109 -12.34 -9.52 17.48
C MET A 109 -11.79 -10.66 16.61
N TYR A 110 -10.58 -10.50 16.08
CA TYR A 110 -9.90 -11.49 15.26
C TYR A 110 -8.49 -11.76 15.78
N GLY A 111 -8.21 -13.02 16.14
CA GLY A 111 -6.87 -13.48 16.50
C GLY A 111 -6.13 -14.00 15.27
N TRP A 112 -5.04 -13.33 14.87
CA TRP A 112 -4.21 -13.78 13.76
C TRP A 112 -2.93 -14.45 14.28
N ARG A 113 -2.93 -15.79 14.29
CA ARG A 113 -1.77 -16.58 14.69
C ARG A 113 -0.70 -16.56 13.62
N GLN A 114 0.47 -16.03 13.96
CA GLN A 114 1.68 -16.20 13.17
C GLN A 114 2.32 -17.55 13.48
N HIS A 115 2.61 -18.31 12.44
CA HIS A 115 3.37 -19.55 12.54
C HIS A 115 4.27 -19.76 11.32
N VAL A 116 5.26 -20.63 11.44
CA VAL A 116 6.30 -20.83 10.42
C VAL A 116 5.76 -21.42 9.11
N LEU A 117 4.63 -22.13 9.15
CA LEU A 117 4.04 -22.80 7.99
C LEU A 117 3.02 -21.96 7.21
N GLN A 118 2.76 -20.71 7.62
CA GLN A 118 1.71 -19.90 6.98
C GLN A 118 2.07 -19.51 5.54
N SER A 119 1.06 -19.45 4.67
CA SER A 119 1.24 -19.13 3.24
C SER A 119 1.91 -17.78 3.02
N THR A 120 1.63 -16.77 3.86
CA THR A 120 2.27 -15.44 3.77
C THR A 120 3.78 -15.47 3.99
N ARG A 121 4.36 -16.58 4.49
CA ARG A 121 5.81 -16.78 4.65
C ARG A 121 6.41 -17.69 3.59
N ASN A 122 5.67 -18.73 3.18
CA ASN A 122 6.24 -19.82 2.38
C ASN A 122 5.76 -19.85 0.94
N HIS A 123 4.65 -19.20 0.62
CA HIS A 123 4.10 -19.23 -0.72
C HIS A 123 4.77 -18.16 -1.58
N GLY A 124 5.38 -18.55 -2.71
CA GLY A 124 6.14 -17.63 -3.57
C GLY A 124 5.34 -16.39 -4.00
N ARG A 125 4.04 -16.57 -4.31
CA ARG A 125 3.14 -15.46 -4.66
C ARG A 125 2.98 -14.41 -3.54
N CYS A 126 3.19 -14.77 -2.27
CA CYS A 126 3.12 -13.82 -1.15
C CYS A 126 4.41 -13.00 -0.97
N GLY A 127 5.41 -13.18 -1.84
CA GLY A 127 6.64 -12.40 -1.82
C GLY A 127 6.44 -10.92 -2.16
N LEU A 128 7.35 -10.08 -1.66
CA LEU A 128 7.30 -8.61 -1.86
C LEU A 128 7.26 -8.19 -3.33
N GLU A 129 7.90 -8.95 -4.22
CA GLU A 129 7.88 -8.68 -5.67
C GLU A 129 6.47 -8.80 -6.25
N HIS A 130 5.75 -9.87 -5.93
CA HIS A 130 4.39 -10.10 -6.41
C HIS A 130 3.38 -9.10 -5.84
N LEU A 131 3.50 -8.78 -4.55
CA LEU A 131 2.69 -7.71 -3.93
C LEU A 131 2.93 -6.38 -4.63
N ARG A 132 4.19 -6.04 -4.90
CA ARG A 132 4.57 -4.81 -5.59
C ARG A 132 4.09 -4.78 -7.04
N ARG A 133 4.18 -5.90 -7.77
CA ARG A 133 3.66 -6.03 -9.13
C ARG A 133 2.15 -5.77 -9.17
N CYS A 134 1.39 -6.33 -8.23
CA CYS A 134 -0.03 -6.04 -8.09
C CYS A 134 -0.28 -4.54 -7.88
N LYS A 135 0.45 -3.93 -6.92
CA LYS A 135 0.31 -2.50 -6.62
C LYS A 135 0.64 -1.60 -7.81
N ALA A 136 1.71 -1.90 -8.54
CA ALA A 136 2.10 -1.18 -9.76
C ALA A 136 1.02 -1.31 -10.86
N HIS A 137 0.50 -2.52 -11.09
CA HIS A 137 -0.57 -2.76 -12.07
C HIS A 137 -1.79 -1.86 -11.83
N PHE A 138 -2.30 -1.84 -10.60
CA PHE A 138 -3.46 -1.02 -10.26
C PHE A 138 -3.14 0.48 -10.21
N LEU A 139 -1.92 0.87 -9.80
CA LEU A 139 -1.50 2.26 -9.81
C LEU A 139 -1.51 2.82 -11.24
N LEU A 140 -0.89 2.11 -12.19
CA LEU A 140 -0.82 2.52 -13.59
C LEU A 140 -2.21 2.65 -14.24
N LYS A 141 -3.18 1.83 -13.84
CA LYS A 141 -4.57 1.92 -14.32
C LYS A 141 -5.28 3.19 -13.88
N VAL A 142 -4.97 3.71 -12.68
CA VAL A 142 -5.65 4.89 -12.11
C VAL A 142 -4.91 6.20 -12.38
N LEU A 143 -3.67 6.15 -12.87
CA LEU A 143 -2.92 7.36 -13.23
C LEU A 143 -3.63 8.11 -14.39
N PRO A 144 -3.96 9.40 -14.22
CA PRO A 144 -4.55 10.20 -15.30
C PRO A 144 -3.68 10.16 -16.55
N PRO A 145 -4.25 10.10 -17.77
CA PRO A 145 -3.49 10.07 -19.03
C PRO A 145 -2.47 11.22 -19.19
N SER A 146 -2.74 12.37 -18.58
CA SER A 146 -1.87 13.56 -18.61
C SER A 146 -0.56 13.40 -17.85
N VAL A 147 -0.46 12.46 -16.91
CA VAL A 147 0.72 12.33 -16.04
C VAL A 147 1.86 11.64 -16.80
N THR A 148 2.90 12.37 -17.23
CA THR A 148 4.03 11.72 -17.94
C THR A 148 5.25 11.47 -17.05
N ASP A 149 5.23 12.00 -15.83
CA ASP A 149 6.31 11.89 -14.87
C ASP A 149 5.78 11.38 -13.53
N VAL A 150 6.42 10.34 -12.99
CA VAL A 150 6.13 9.80 -11.66
C VAL A 150 7.41 9.81 -10.84
N GLU A 151 7.32 10.36 -9.65
CA GLU A 151 8.43 10.34 -8.70
C GLU A 151 8.22 9.23 -7.66
N VAL A 152 9.22 8.37 -7.50
CA VAL A 152 9.16 7.21 -6.60
C VAL A 152 10.08 7.46 -5.43
N TRP A 153 9.51 7.53 -4.24
CA TRP A 153 10.23 7.80 -2.99
C TRP A 153 10.35 6.51 -2.19
N SER A 154 11.56 6.03 -1.94
CA SER A 154 11.76 4.78 -1.19
C SER A 154 13.22 4.64 -0.75
N THR A 155 13.58 3.52 -0.14
CA THR A 155 14.94 3.21 0.34
C THR A 155 15.55 2.03 -0.42
N GLY A 156 16.85 2.10 -0.72
CA GLY A 156 17.67 0.97 -1.19
C GLY A 156 17.00 0.02 -2.19
N HIS A 157 16.97 -1.27 -1.87
CA HIS A 157 16.39 -2.31 -2.73
C HIS A 157 14.88 -2.14 -2.99
N THR A 158 14.14 -1.52 -2.08
CA THR A 158 12.70 -1.28 -2.26
C THR A 158 12.46 -0.26 -3.37
N LEU A 159 13.30 0.78 -3.46
CA LEU A 159 13.25 1.77 -4.55
C LEU A 159 13.50 1.13 -5.92
N VAL A 160 14.54 0.28 -6.00
CA VAL A 160 14.84 -0.49 -7.22
C VAL A 160 13.67 -1.41 -7.60
N GLY A 161 13.08 -2.08 -6.61
CA GLY A 161 11.92 -2.94 -6.81
C GLY A 161 10.70 -2.21 -7.37
N TRP A 162 10.42 -0.99 -6.88
CA TRP A 162 9.33 -0.15 -7.39
C TRP A 162 9.59 0.34 -8.81
N ALA A 163 10.81 0.79 -9.09
CA ALA A 163 11.20 1.19 -10.44
C ALA A 163 11.02 0.04 -11.45
N LYS A 164 11.45 -1.17 -11.09
CA LYS A 164 11.26 -2.39 -11.92
C LYS A 164 9.77 -2.66 -12.16
N ALA A 165 8.97 -2.78 -11.09
CA ALA A 165 7.56 -3.13 -11.19
C ALA A 165 6.73 -2.11 -12.00
N LEU A 166 7.06 -0.82 -11.91
CA LEU A 166 6.39 0.23 -12.69
C LEU A 166 6.76 0.18 -14.17
N ARG A 167 8.03 -0.09 -14.51
CA ARG A 167 8.45 -0.25 -15.92
C ARG A 167 7.79 -1.46 -16.56
N GLU A 168 7.92 -2.63 -15.92
CA GLU A 168 7.32 -3.88 -16.41
C GLU A 168 5.80 -3.77 -16.53
N GLY A 169 5.13 -3.23 -15.52
CA GLY A 169 3.68 -3.04 -15.56
C GLY A 169 3.23 -2.06 -16.66
N HIS A 170 4.05 -1.06 -16.97
CA HIS A 170 3.76 -0.08 -18.02
C HIS A 170 3.93 -0.70 -19.42
N GLU A 171 4.99 -1.49 -19.62
CA GLU A 171 5.20 -2.30 -20.81
C GLU A 171 4.05 -3.30 -21.01
N GLU A 172 3.62 -4.02 -19.97
CA GLU A 172 2.51 -5.00 -20.08
C GLU A 172 1.14 -4.35 -20.40
N SER A 173 0.97 -3.05 -20.12
CA SER A 173 -0.33 -2.38 -20.21
C SER A 173 -0.69 -1.85 -21.60
N HIS A 174 0.13 -2.08 -22.64
CA HIS A 174 0.01 -1.57 -24.04
C HIS A 174 -1.38 -1.06 -24.46
N ARG A 175 -1.71 0.18 -24.05
CA ARG A 175 -2.83 0.96 -24.57
C ARG A 175 -2.25 1.89 -25.62
N GLU A 176 -2.62 1.67 -26.88
CA GLU A 176 -2.28 2.62 -27.95
C GLU A 176 -3.11 3.91 -27.79
N PRO A 177 -2.51 5.11 -27.97
CA PRO A 177 -1.08 5.34 -28.19
C PRO A 177 -0.25 5.14 -26.91
N VAL A 178 0.95 4.55 -27.05
CA VAL A 178 1.89 4.30 -25.96
C VAL A 178 2.28 5.63 -25.28
N ARG A 179 1.69 5.90 -24.12
CA ARG A 179 2.09 7.03 -23.26
C ARG A 179 3.47 6.75 -22.71
N GLN A 180 4.47 7.60 -22.94
CA GLN A 180 5.78 7.44 -22.32
C GLN A 180 5.73 7.88 -20.84
N LEU A 181 6.03 6.96 -19.91
CA LEU A 181 6.10 7.26 -18.47
C LEU A 181 7.56 7.40 -18.01
N ARG A 182 7.95 8.58 -17.56
CA ARG A 182 9.26 8.84 -16.93
C ARG A 182 9.20 8.59 -15.43
N LEU A 183 10.20 7.90 -14.89
CA LEU A 183 10.34 7.64 -13.45
C LEU A 183 11.52 8.41 -12.88
N ARG A 184 11.26 9.33 -11.95
CA ARG A 184 12.29 9.95 -11.10
C ARG A 184 12.41 9.16 -9.80
N LEU A 185 13.62 8.74 -9.43
CA LEU A 185 13.83 7.89 -8.26
C LEU A 185 14.47 8.70 -7.13
N VAL A 186 13.77 8.83 -6.02
CA VAL A 186 14.24 9.56 -4.85
C VAL A 186 14.57 8.57 -3.74
N GLU A 187 15.86 8.40 -3.48
CA GLU A 187 16.30 7.57 -2.35
C GLU A 187 16.21 8.38 -1.05
N TRP A 188 15.28 7.99 -0.19
CA TRP A 188 15.18 8.55 1.15
C TRP A 188 16.18 7.88 2.08
N ARG A 189 16.90 8.68 2.87
CA ARG A 189 17.87 8.21 3.86
C ARG A 189 17.60 8.91 5.19
N PRO A 190 17.07 8.22 6.22
CA PRO A 190 16.87 8.85 7.51
C PRO A 190 18.22 9.28 8.09
N ARG A 191 18.29 10.50 8.64
CA ARG A 191 19.48 10.95 9.37
C ARG A 191 19.78 9.97 10.50
N LYS A 192 21.01 9.45 10.56
CA LYS A 192 21.49 8.73 11.75
C LYS A 192 21.34 9.69 12.94
N LYS A 193 20.56 9.32 13.97
CA LYS A 193 20.62 10.01 15.27
C LYS A 193 22.09 10.05 15.67
N ARG A 194 22.73 11.24 15.68
CA ARG A 194 24.04 11.39 16.33
C ARG A 194 23.84 10.85 17.73
N ARG A 195 24.68 9.91 18.17
CA ARG A 195 24.82 9.59 19.60
C ARG A 195 25.28 10.87 20.28
N GLY A 196 24.32 11.70 20.68
CA GLY A 196 24.55 13.00 21.28
C GLY A 196 24.79 12.82 22.77
N GLY A 197 26.02 13.11 23.20
CA GLY A 197 26.27 13.54 24.57
C GLY A 197 25.35 14.71 24.93
N LYS A 198 25.02 14.81 26.22
CA LYS A 198 24.18 15.84 26.85
C LYS A 198 24.42 17.24 26.24
N GLY A 199 23.37 17.88 25.73
CA GLY A 199 23.42 19.32 25.48
C GLY A 199 22.34 19.91 24.56
N ARG A 200 21.32 20.51 25.20
CA ARG A 200 20.47 21.66 24.76
C ARG A 200 19.41 21.49 23.65
N ARG A 201 18.36 22.30 23.85
CA ARG A 201 16.98 22.28 23.32
C ARG A 201 16.83 22.93 21.94
N HIS A 202 15.73 22.53 21.29
CA HIS A 202 14.90 23.17 20.26
C HIS A 202 15.59 23.98 19.15
N GLY A 203 15.48 23.41 17.95
CA GLY A 203 15.44 24.13 16.67
C GLY A 203 14.85 23.17 15.64
N ASP A 204 13.83 23.62 14.90
CA ASP A 204 13.23 22.87 13.79
C ASP A 204 14.34 22.49 12.79
N VAL A 205 14.55 21.19 12.61
CA VAL A 205 15.61 20.66 11.73
C VAL A 205 14.98 20.29 10.40
N ALA A 206 15.22 21.12 9.38
CA ALA A 206 14.87 20.83 8.00
C ALA A 206 15.47 19.48 7.54
N GLU A 207 14.63 18.66 6.91
CA GLU A 207 14.97 17.37 6.30
C GLU A 207 15.79 17.60 5.02
N GLU A 208 16.85 16.81 4.81
CA GLU A 208 17.70 16.92 3.63
C GLU A 208 17.50 15.69 2.74
N THR A 209 17.08 15.94 1.50
CA THR A 209 16.64 14.94 0.54
C THR A 209 17.50 15.00 -0.71
N THR A 210 18.07 13.87 -1.14
CA THR A 210 18.80 13.80 -2.42
C THR A 210 17.92 13.09 -3.45
N ALA A 211 17.30 13.85 -4.34
CA ALA A 211 16.73 13.30 -5.56
C ALA A 211 17.90 12.81 -6.45
N VAL A 212 17.87 11.55 -6.85
CA VAL A 212 18.81 11.02 -7.84
C VAL A 212 18.04 10.95 -9.16
N ASP A 213 18.23 11.98 -9.99
CA ASP A 213 17.67 11.95 -11.33
C ASP A 213 18.36 10.86 -12.15
N ASN A 214 17.61 9.81 -12.49
CA ASN A 214 18.05 8.74 -13.36
C ASN A 214 17.39 8.85 -14.74
N SER A 215 17.10 10.07 -15.20
CA SER A 215 16.77 10.32 -16.61
C SER A 215 17.96 9.91 -17.48
N VAL A 216 17.87 8.74 -18.12
CA VAL A 216 18.72 8.45 -19.27
C VAL A 216 18.09 9.15 -20.48
N ASP A 217 18.48 10.40 -20.71
CA ASP A 217 18.59 11.05 -22.04
C ASP A 217 19.37 12.37 -21.89
N PRO A 218 20.60 12.51 -22.45
CA PRO A 218 21.40 13.73 -22.36
C PRO A 218 20.90 14.90 -23.23
N SER A 219 19.72 14.81 -23.87
CA SER A 219 19.32 15.79 -24.87
C SER A 219 17.85 16.22 -24.81
N ASN A 220 17.44 16.92 -23.75
CA ASN A 220 16.42 17.97 -23.92
C ASN A 220 16.32 18.92 -22.73
N GLN A 221 16.79 20.16 -22.92
CA GLN A 221 16.37 21.30 -22.12
C GLN A 221 15.20 21.96 -22.85
N SER A 222 13.97 21.83 -22.33
CA SER A 222 12.92 22.83 -22.61
C SER A 222 11.76 22.71 -21.62
N THR A 223 11.37 23.88 -21.13
CA THR A 223 10.37 24.20 -20.12
C THR A 223 8.94 24.12 -20.66
N ALA A 224 8.04 23.44 -19.95
CA ALA A 224 6.61 23.77 -19.92
C ALA A 224 5.95 23.12 -18.69
N HIS A 225 5.07 23.86 -18.01
CA HIS A 225 4.30 23.46 -16.84
C HIS A 225 3.44 22.21 -17.13
N ALA A 226 3.97 21.02 -16.84
CA ALA A 226 3.17 19.81 -16.71
C ALA A 226 2.69 19.71 -15.26
N GLU A 227 1.39 19.49 -15.05
CA GLU A 227 0.83 19.22 -13.73
C GLU A 227 1.58 18.07 -13.07
N GLN A 228 2.42 18.42 -12.09
CA GLN A 228 3.31 17.49 -11.42
C GLN A 228 2.49 16.70 -10.39
N CYS A 229 1.93 15.56 -10.80
CA CYS A 229 1.31 14.63 -9.86
C CYS A 229 2.40 13.84 -9.14
N SER A 230 2.81 14.31 -7.96
CA SER A 230 3.67 13.56 -7.04
C SER A 230 2.84 12.44 -6.39
N VAL A 231 2.98 11.21 -6.87
CA VAL A 231 2.44 10.03 -6.17
C VAL A 231 3.50 9.54 -5.19
N ILE A 232 3.33 9.88 -3.92
CA ILE A 232 4.13 9.28 -2.84
C ILE A 232 3.72 7.82 -2.73
N VAL A 233 4.53 6.93 -3.30
CA VAL A 233 4.46 5.50 -3.03
C VAL A 233 5.34 5.26 -1.81
N GLU A 234 4.73 4.96 -0.66
CA GLU A 234 5.33 4.78 0.68
C GLU A 234 5.74 6.06 1.44
N ARG A 235 4.78 6.62 2.19
CA ARG A 235 5.08 7.37 3.42
C ARG A 235 5.07 6.38 4.58
N VAL A 236 6.25 5.88 4.96
CA VAL A 236 6.43 5.28 6.30
C VAL A 236 6.96 6.41 7.18
N ASP A 237 6.05 7.22 7.72
CA ASP A 237 6.41 8.15 8.79
C ASP A 237 6.96 7.32 9.96
N MET A 238 8.28 7.36 10.12
CA MET A 238 8.95 6.86 11.32
C MET A 238 9.03 8.01 12.33
N GLU A 239 7.99 8.19 13.12
CA GLU A 239 8.14 8.81 14.43
C GLU A 239 8.39 7.72 15.47
N ILE A 240 9.68 7.45 15.71
CA ILE A 240 10.13 6.65 16.85
C ILE A 240 10.19 7.59 18.05
N GLY A 241 9.11 7.59 18.85
CA GLY A 241 9.14 7.95 20.27
C GLY A 241 9.88 6.91 21.09
#